data_AF-A0A7W1RQH5-F1
#
_entry.id   AF-A0A7W1RQH5-F1
#
_cell.length_a   1.000
_cell.length_b   1.000
_cell.length_c   1.000
_cell.angle_alpha   90.00
_cell.angle_beta   90.00
_cell.angle_gamma   90.00
#
_symmetry.space_group_name_H-M   'P 1'
#
loop_
_entity.id
_entity.type
_entity.pdbx_description
1 polymer ?
#
loop_
_entity_poly.entity_id
_entity_poly.type
_entity_poly.pdbx_seq_one_letter_code
_entity_poly.pdbx_strand_id
1 'polypeptide(L)'
;MAALLKDLAIPDRPYAQVPSRTPPYFCSIDCERRAGMVAQAGEPDPLQEKVKSQRLRLFTPPPPPSYVPLEAFGAKMHAAVEQRYRDTKTAVDRLRARGGKIVFVRFPVTSPLKEHENKFNPRAQTCDPLLQQTAAPGIYFEDFPQRASFTCPEGRTCRLAILSNSRSASSRIWGTRCN
;
A
#
# COMPACT_ATOMS: atom_id res chain seq x y z
N MET A 1 -18.16 -2.29 31.64
CA MET A 1 -17.03 -3.24 31.51
C MET A 1 -16.23 -3.11 30.21
N ALA A 2 -16.82 -2.73 29.06
CA ALA A 2 -16.09 -2.61 27.79
C ALA A 2 -15.03 -1.48 27.72
N ALA A 3 -15.11 -0.47 28.58
CA ALA A 3 -14.13 0.63 28.62
C ALA A 3 -12.77 0.20 29.21
N LEU A 4 -12.78 -0.62 30.27
CA LEU A 4 -11.55 -1.09 30.94
C LEU A 4 -10.67 -1.99 30.05
N LEU A 5 -11.26 -2.68 29.08
CA LEU A 5 -10.52 -3.54 28.14
C LEU A 5 -9.73 -2.75 27.09
N LYS A 6 -10.07 -1.47 26.86
CA LYS A 6 -9.35 -0.61 25.90
C LYS A 6 -8.00 -0.11 26.44
N ASP A 7 -7.83 -0.14 27.76
CA ASP A 7 -6.68 0.44 28.47
C ASP A 7 -5.74 -0.58 29.12
N LEU A 8 -5.98 -1.88 28.94
CA LEU A 8 -5.06 -2.92 29.38
C LEU A 8 -3.82 -2.94 28.46
N ALA A 9 -2.91 -2.01 28.72
CA ALA A 9 -1.55 -2.01 28.17
C ALA A 9 -0.78 -3.19 28.76
N ILE A 10 -1.08 -4.41 28.29
CA ILE A 10 -0.28 -5.60 28.61
C ILE A 10 1.14 -5.29 28.11
N PRO A 11 2.14 -5.13 28.99
CA PRO A 11 3.50 -4.84 28.56
C PRO A 11 4.04 -6.03 27.77
N ASP A 12 4.81 -5.75 26.72
CA ASP A 12 5.49 -6.82 26.00
C ASP A 12 6.54 -7.46 26.92
N ARG A 13 6.76 -8.78 26.79
CA ARG A 13 7.78 -9.48 27.58
C ARG A 13 9.17 -8.86 27.35
N PRO A 14 10.09 -8.90 28.32
CA PRO A 14 11.48 -8.46 28.10
C PRO A 14 12.06 -9.08 26.83
N TYR A 15 12.70 -8.26 25.99
CA TYR A 15 13.31 -8.63 24.70
C TYR A 15 12.33 -9.10 23.60
N ALA A 16 11.02 -8.87 23.75
CA ALA A 16 10.08 -9.16 22.68
C ALA A 16 10.33 -8.25 21.46
N GLN A 17 10.61 -8.85 20.31
CA GLN A 17 10.56 -8.15 19.03
C GLN A 17 9.10 -8.09 18.56
N VAL A 18 8.32 -7.20 19.17
CA VAL A 18 6.93 -6.96 18.74
C VAL A 18 6.88 -5.89 17.66
N PRO A 19 6.10 -6.11 16.58
CA PRO A 19 5.80 -5.04 15.65
C PRO A 19 5.00 -3.95 16.38
N SER A 20 5.10 -2.71 15.92
CA SER A 20 4.31 -1.61 16.45
C SER A 20 2.82 -1.96 16.48
N ARG A 21 2.13 -1.73 17.60
CA ARG A 21 0.69 -1.96 17.72
C ARG A 21 -0.07 -1.03 16.78
N THR A 22 -0.87 -1.59 15.87
CA THR A 22 -1.78 -0.79 15.05
C THR A 22 -2.82 -0.11 15.95
N PRO A 23 -3.37 1.05 15.56
CA PRO A 23 -4.37 1.72 16.36
C PRO A 23 -5.60 0.80 16.47
N PRO A 24 -6.22 0.71 17.67
CA PRO A 24 -7.49 0.03 17.79
C PRO A 24 -8.51 0.70 16.86
N TYR A 25 -9.33 -0.10 16.18
CA TYR A 25 -10.34 0.36 15.21
C TYR A 25 -9.77 1.06 13.96
N PHE A 26 -8.56 0.69 13.52
CA PHE A 26 -8.00 1.22 12.27
C PHE A 26 -8.85 0.92 11.03
N CYS A 27 -9.40 -0.29 10.93
CA CYS A 27 -10.27 -0.70 9.84
C CYS A 27 -11.55 -1.36 10.35
N SER A 28 -12.63 -1.17 9.61
CA SER A 28 -13.89 -1.92 9.74
C SER A 28 -14.06 -2.83 8.53
N ILE A 29 -14.63 -4.00 8.74
CA ILE A 29 -14.98 -4.94 7.68
C ILE A 29 -16.50 -4.93 7.58
N ASP A 30 -17.03 -4.65 6.39
CA ASP A 30 -18.47 -4.68 6.15
C ASP A 30 -18.99 -6.12 5.94
N CYS A 31 -20.31 -6.27 5.80
CA CYS A 31 -20.95 -7.58 5.58
C CYS A 31 -20.50 -8.29 4.30
N GLU A 32 -19.98 -7.54 3.31
CA GLU A 32 -19.41 -8.06 2.07
C GLU A 32 -17.91 -8.37 2.19
N ARG A 33 -17.36 -8.34 3.41
CA ARG A 33 -15.93 -8.54 3.70
C ARG A 33 -15.01 -7.49 3.06
N ARG A 34 -15.52 -6.29 2.77
CA ARG A 34 -14.69 -5.18 2.30
C ARG A 34 -14.10 -4.48 3.51
N ALA A 35 -12.78 -4.40 3.54
CA ALA A 35 -12.07 -3.61 4.55
C ALA A 35 -12.08 -2.13 4.13
N GLY A 36 -12.57 -1.27 5.03
CA GLY A 36 -12.50 0.18 4.92
C GLY A 36 -11.79 0.76 6.13
N MET A 37 -11.04 1.84 5.93
CA MET A 37 -10.56 2.63 7.06
C MET A 37 -11.76 3.31 7.73
N VAL A 38 -11.80 3.33 9.06
CA VAL A 38 -12.88 4.05 9.77
C VAL A 38 -12.83 5.53 9.42
N ALA A 39 -14.00 6.19 9.33
CA ALA A 39 -14.09 7.59 8.93
C ALA A 39 -13.16 8.51 9.73
N GLN A 40 -13.05 8.27 11.05
CA GLN A 40 -12.18 9.03 11.95
C GLN A 40 -10.71 9.05 11.52
N ALA A 41 -10.18 7.96 10.95
CA ALA A 41 -8.79 7.92 10.50
C ALA A 41 -8.56 8.68 9.17
N GLY A 42 -9.65 9.08 8.49
CA GLY A 42 -9.62 9.98 7.33
C GLY A 42 -9.65 11.46 7.70
N GLU A 43 -10.15 11.79 8.90
CA GLU A 43 -10.22 13.16 9.41
C GLU A 43 -8.85 13.64 9.95
N PRO A 44 -8.56 14.95 9.96
CA PRO A 44 -7.36 15.51 10.55
C PRO A 44 -7.40 15.43 12.09
N ASP A 45 -7.27 14.22 12.61
CA ASP A 45 -7.34 13.83 14.03
C ASP A 45 -5.96 13.28 14.49
N PRO A 46 -5.61 13.27 15.78
CA PRO A 46 -4.36 12.64 16.25
C PRO A 46 -4.24 11.16 15.86
N LEU A 47 -5.37 10.48 15.60
CA LEU A 47 -5.39 9.14 15.02
C LEU A 47 -4.74 9.09 13.63
N GLN A 48 -5.00 10.08 12.78
CA GLN A 48 -4.45 10.17 11.42
C GLN A 48 -2.92 10.35 11.47
N GLU A 49 -2.41 11.23 12.34
CA GLU A 49 -0.96 11.43 12.52
C GLU A 49 -0.27 10.17 13.09
N LYS A 50 -0.93 9.47 14.01
CA LYS A 50 -0.45 8.18 14.52
C LYS A 50 -0.37 7.12 13.40
N VAL A 51 -1.35 7.07 12.51
CA VAL A 51 -1.33 6.17 11.34
C VAL A 51 -0.17 6.53 10.40
N LYS A 52 0.01 7.81 10.08
CA LYS A 52 1.10 8.28 9.20
C LYS A 52 2.48 7.93 9.76
N SER A 53 2.73 8.22 11.03
CA SER A 53 4.02 7.94 11.69
C SER A 53 4.31 6.44 11.81
N GLN A 54 3.30 5.62 12.08
CA GLN A 54 3.46 4.17 12.11
C GLN A 54 3.78 3.57 10.74
N ARG A 55 3.20 4.12 9.66
CA ARG A 55 3.48 3.66 8.29
C ARG A 55 4.93 3.83 7.90
N LEU A 56 5.60 4.90 8.34
CA LEU A 56 7.02 5.08 8.09
C LEU A 56 7.83 3.95 8.75
N ARG A 57 7.56 3.66 10.03
CA ARG A 57 8.23 2.58 10.78
C ARG A 57 8.03 1.19 10.17
N LEU A 58 6.83 0.91 9.66
CA LEU A 58 6.52 -0.36 9.00
C LEU A 58 7.28 -0.54 7.67
N PHE A 59 7.69 0.55 7.03
CA PHE A 59 8.29 0.54 5.69
C PHE A 59 9.79 0.77 5.73
N THR A 60 10.34 1.20 6.86
CA THR A 60 11.77 1.17 7.13
C THR A 60 12.18 -0.29 7.36
N PRO A 61 12.95 -0.91 6.45
CA PRO A 61 13.41 -2.27 6.65
C PRO A 61 14.32 -2.32 7.89
N PRO A 62 14.35 -3.46 8.62
CA PRO A 62 15.30 -3.64 9.71
C PRO A 62 16.73 -3.52 9.16
N PRO A 63 17.70 -3.09 9.98
CA PRO A 63 19.10 -3.07 9.58
C PRO A 63 19.56 -4.48 9.18
N PRO A 64 20.51 -4.58 8.24
CA PRO A 64 21.06 -5.88 7.85
C PRO A 64 21.67 -6.59 9.06
N PRO A 65 21.57 -7.93 9.13
CA PRO A 65 22.13 -8.70 10.23
C PRO A 65 23.65 -8.51 10.32
N SER A 66 24.17 -8.26 11.52
CA SER A 66 25.61 -8.02 11.76
C SER A 66 26.50 -9.21 11.41
N TYR A 67 25.95 -10.43 11.36
CA TYR A 67 26.67 -11.66 11.09
C TYR A 67 26.77 -12.02 9.60
N VAL A 68 26.16 -11.24 8.69
CA VAL A 68 26.26 -11.47 7.23
C VAL A 68 27.04 -10.31 6.60
N PRO A 69 28.07 -10.57 5.77
CA PRO A 69 28.73 -9.52 5.00
C PRO A 69 27.72 -8.73 4.17
N LEU A 70 27.82 -7.40 4.19
CA LEU A 70 26.84 -6.51 3.55
C LEU A 70 26.64 -6.83 2.06
N GLU A 71 27.73 -7.13 1.35
CA GLU A 71 27.71 -7.52 -0.06
C GLU A 71 26.91 -8.81 -0.30
N ALA A 72 27.10 -9.82 0.55
CA ALA A 72 26.38 -11.09 0.45
C ALA A 72 24.89 -10.91 0.77
N PHE A 73 24.55 -10.00 1.69
CA PHE A 73 23.16 -9.63 1.95
C PHE A 73 22.53 -8.91 0.75
N GLY A 74 23.23 -7.93 0.18
CA GLY A 74 22.78 -7.19 -1.01
C GLY A 74 22.53 -8.11 -2.21
N ALA A 75 23.46 -9.04 -2.49
CA ALA A 75 23.32 -10.02 -3.56
C ALA A 75 22.09 -10.93 -3.38
N LYS A 76 21.84 -11.40 -2.14
CA LYS A 76 20.64 -12.20 -1.83
C LYS A 76 19.35 -11.40 -2.03
N MET A 77 19.32 -10.14 -1.61
CA MET A 77 18.18 -9.25 -1.81
C MET A 77 17.92 -9.01 -3.30
N HIS A 78 18.96 -8.73 -4.09
CA HIS A 78 18.85 -8.56 -5.54
C HIS A 78 18.31 -9.83 -6.21
N ALA A 79 18.82 -11.01 -5.85
CA ALA A 79 18.33 -12.28 -6.37
C ALA A 79 16.85 -12.52 -6.06
N ALA A 80 16.38 -12.12 -4.87
CA ALA A 80 14.97 -12.21 -4.49
C ALA A 80 14.08 -11.25 -5.30
N VAL A 81 14.55 -10.04 -5.58
CA VAL A 81 13.86 -9.07 -6.45
C VAL A 81 13.72 -9.63 -7.87
N GLU A 82 14.81 -10.14 -8.45
CA GLU A 82 14.80 -10.75 -9.78
C GLU A 82 13.87 -11.96 -9.87
N GLN A 83 13.82 -12.78 -8.81
CA GLN A 83 12.85 -13.88 -8.74
C GLN A 83 11.42 -13.35 -8.81
N ARG A 84 11.12 -12.25 -8.13
CA ARG A 84 9.78 -11.64 -8.14
C ARG A 84 9.38 -11.13 -9.51
N TYR A 85 10.33 -10.61 -10.29
CA TYR A 85 10.08 -10.22 -11.67
C TYR A 85 9.77 -11.42 -12.57
N ARG A 86 10.53 -12.52 -12.43
CA ARG A 86 10.25 -13.76 -13.16
C ARG A 86 8.87 -14.34 -12.84
N ASP A 87 8.49 -14.37 -11.56
CA ASP A 87 7.17 -14.84 -11.13
C ASP A 87 6.06 -13.96 -11.72
N THR A 88 6.26 -12.64 -11.70
CA THR A 88 5.30 -11.67 -12.25
C THR A 88 5.16 -11.84 -13.76
N LYS A 89 6.27 -11.98 -14.49
CA LYS A 89 6.26 -12.26 -15.93
C LYS A 89 5.49 -13.54 -16.24
N THR A 90 5.76 -14.61 -15.51
CA THR A 90 5.05 -15.89 -15.66
C THR A 90 3.54 -15.73 -15.46
N ALA A 91 3.12 -14.95 -14.45
CA ALA A 91 1.71 -14.67 -14.22
C ALA A 91 1.09 -13.83 -15.35
N VAL A 92 1.79 -12.81 -15.83
CA VAL A 92 1.37 -11.96 -16.95
C VAL A 92 1.18 -12.80 -18.21
N ASP A 93 2.13 -13.67 -18.54
CA ASP A 93 2.09 -14.52 -19.74
C ASP A 93 0.92 -15.52 -19.67
N ARG A 94 0.66 -16.10 -18.50
CA ARG A 94 -0.52 -16.97 -18.28
C ARG A 94 -1.84 -16.22 -18.46
N LEU A 95 -1.94 -14.98 -17.98
CA LEU A 95 -3.13 -14.16 -18.11
C LEU A 95 -3.34 -13.72 -19.57
N ARG A 96 -2.26 -13.40 -20.29
CA ARG A 96 -2.30 -13.07 -21.72
C ARG A 96 -2.68 -14.26 -22.60
N ALA A 97 -2.20 -15.46 -22.28
CA ALA A 97 -2.60 -16.69 -22.97
C ALA A 97 -4.11 -16.97 -22.86
N ARG A 98 -4.76 -16.45 -21.82
CA ARG A 98 -6.22 -16.49 -21.64
C ARG A 98 -6.97 -15.34 -22.35
N GLY A 99 -6.26 -14.49 -23.11
CA GLY A 99 -6.81 -13.30 -23.76
C GLY A 99 -6.93 -12.06 -22.85
N GLY A 100 -6.34 -12.09 -21.65
CA GLY A 100 -6.37 -10.97 -20.72
C GLY A 100 -5.45 -9.82 -21.15
N LYS A 101 -5.98 -8.59 -21.12
CA LYS A 101 -5.21 -7.35 -21.27
C LYS A 101 -4.73 -6.88 -19.88
N ILE A 102 -3.45 -6.58 -19.76
CA ILE A 102 -2.82 -6.28 -18.47
C ILE A 102 -2.19 -4.89 -18.54
N VAL A 103 -2.47 -4.08 -17.53
CA VAL A 103 -1.91 -2.75 -17.32
C VAL A 103 -1.47 -2.66 -15.86
N PHE A 104 -0.24 -2.21 -15.61
CA PHE A 104 0.22 -1.91 -14.26
C PHE A 104 -0.16 -0.48 -13.90
N VAL A 105 -0.70 -0.26 -12.70
CA VAL A 105 -1.10 1.08 -12.24
C VAL A 105 -0.43 1.37 -10.91
N ARG A 106 0.32 2.46 -10.83
CA ARG A 106 0.85 3.00 -9.57
C ARG A 106 -0.07 4.10 -9.08
N PHE A 107 -0.61 3.92 -7.87
CA PHE A 107 -1.43 4.91 -7.19
C PHE A 107 -0.60 6.08 -6.64
N PRO A 108 -1.20 7.28 -6.48
CA PRO A 108 -0.53 8.42 -5.87
C PRO A 108 -0.18 8.13 -4.41
N VAL A 109 1.00 8.59 -4.00
CA VAL A 109 1.57 8.46 -2.66
C VAL A 109 1.92 9.85 -2.15
N THR A 110 1.73 10.13 -0.85
CA THR A 110 1.93 11.46 -0.26
C THR A 110 3.30 11.61 0.43
N SER A 111 3.82 12.84 0.47
CA SER A 111 5.25 13.20 0.54
C SER A 111 6.16 12.46 1.54
N PRO A 112 5.87 12.28 2.84
CA PRO A 112 6.85 11.67 3.76
C PRO A 112 7.18 10.22 3.38
N LEU A 113 6.19 9.50 2.86
CA LEU A 113 6.38 8.14 2.43
C LEU A 113 6.97 8.08 1.01
N LYS A 114 6.63 9.05 0.17
CA LYS A 114 7.17 9.14 -1.19
C LYS A 114 8.68 9.36 -1.20
N GLU A 115 9.19 10.24 -0.33
CA GLU A 115 10.62 10.47 -0.16
C GLU A 115 11.32 9.20 0.32
N HIS A 116 10.73 8.50 1.29
CA HIS A 116 11.24 7.23 1.78
C HIS A 116 11.25 6.15 0.66
N GLU A 117 10.17 6.03 -0.11
CA GLU A 117 10.11 5.10 -1.25
C GLU A 117 11.14 5.45 -2.32
N ASN A 118 11.31 6.73 -2.67
CA ASN A 118 12.32 7.14 -3.65
C ASN A 118 13.76 6.81 -3.19
N LYS A 119 14.02 6.86 -1.88
CA LYS A 119 15.32 6.53 -1.31
C LYS A 119 15.64 5.03 -1.38
N PHE A 120 14.67 4.18 -1.04
CA PHE A 120 14.90 2.74 -0.93
C PHE A 120 14.55 1.95 -2.20
N ASN A 121 13.58 2.44 -2.96
CA ASN A 121 12.99 1.77 -4.12
C ASN A 121 12.73 2.79 -5.25
N PRO A 122 13.79 3.34 -5.88
CA PRO A 122 13.61 4.30 -6.96
C PRO A 122 12.89 3.65 -8.16
N ARG A 123 12.06 4.43 -8.86
CA ARG A 123 11.26 3.98 -10.03
C ARG A 123 12.15 3.27 -11.06
N ALA A 124 13.31 3.85 -11.37
CA ALA A 124 14.28 3.34 -12.34
C ALA A 124 14.83 1.96 -12.00
N GLN A 125 14.89 1.58 -10.72
CA GLN A 125 15.41 0.28 -10.28
C GLN A 125 14.30 -0.73 -9.98
N THR A 126 13.03 -0.31 -9.98
CA THR A 126 11.92 -1.13 -9.51
C THR A 126 10.81 -1.29 -10.53
N CYS A 127 10.13 -0.18 -10.87
CA CYS A 127 8.99 -0.19 -11.78
C CYS A 127 9.42 -0.31 -13.24
N ASP A 128 10.44 0.44 -13.66
CA ASP A 128 10.83 0.47 -15.07
C ASP A 128 11.36 -0.90 -15.57
N PRO A 129 12.22 -1.62 -14.81
CA PRO A 129 12.64 -2.98 -15.19
C PRO A 129 11.47 -3.97 -15.24
N LEU A 130 10.51 -3.86 -14.32
CA LEU A 130 9.32 -4.72 -14.32
C LEU A 130 8.49 -4.52 -15.60
N LEU A 131 8.27 -3.28 -16.02
CA LEU A 131 7.52 -2.96 -17.23
C LEU A 131 8.26 -3.45 -18.48
N GLN A 132 9.58 -3.29 -18.52
CA GLN A 132 10.43 -3.79 -19.61
C GLN A 132 10.35 -5.32 -19.72
N GLN A 133 10.50 -6.06 -18.62
CA GLN A 133 10.48 -7.53 -18.63
C GLN A 133 9.10 -8.12 -18.95
N THR A 134 8.03 -7.45 -18.54
CA THR A 134 6.65 -7.89 -18.79
C THR A 134 6.10 -7.41 -20.14
N ALA A 135 6.75 -6.43 -20.78
CA ALA A 135 6.25 -5.75 -21.98
C ALA A 135 4.78 -5.29 -21.81
N ALA A 136 4.41 -4.86 -20.61
CA ALA A 136 3.06 -4.40 -20.27
C ALA A 136 3.06 -2.88 -20.10
N PRO A 137 1.99 -2.18 -20.54
CA PRO A 137 1.86 -0.75 -20.29
C PRO A 137 1.76 -0.48 -18.77
N GLY A 138 2.48 0.55 -18.32
CA GLY A 138 2.44 1.05 -16.96
C GLY A 138 1.86 2.46 -16.92
N ILE A 139 0.94 2.71 -16.00
CA ILE A 139 0.40 4.03 -15.68
C ILE A 139 1.01 4.45 -14.36
N TYR A 140 1.86 5.48 -14.41
CA TYR A 140 2.47 6.05 -13.23
C TYR A 140 1.81 7.40 -12.90
N PHE A 141 1.47 7.64 -11.62
CA PHE A 141 0.66 8.81 -11.25
C PHE A 141 1.36 10.15 -11.52
N GLU A 142 2.69 10.22 -11.45
CA GLU A 142 3.46 11.43 -11.75
C GLU A 142 3.39 11.83 -13.21
N ASP A 143 3.13 10.88 -14.12
CA ASP A 143 3.01 11.16 -15.55
C ASP A 143 1.70 11.92 -15.87
N PHE A 144 0.79 12.08 -14.89
CA PHE A 144 -0.50 12.76 -15.03
C PHE A 144 -0.64 13.93 -14.04
N PRO A 145 -0.57 15.19 -14.51
CA PRO A 145 -0.60 16.36 -13.62
C PRO A 145 -1.92 16.49 -12.84
N GLN A 146 -3.05 15.98 -13.36
CA GLN A 146 -4.33 15.99 -12.63
C GLN A 146 -4.34 15.05 -11.40
N ARG A 147 -3.38 14.13 -11.30
CA ARG A 147 -3.29 13.12 -10.23
C ARG A 147 -2.18 13.42 -9.23
N ALA A 148 -1.22 14.28 -9.60
CA ALA A 148 -0.12 14.71 -8.74
C ALA A 148 -0.58 15.60 -7.57
N SER A 149 -1.73 16.28 -7.70
CA SER A 149 -2.31 17.13 -6.65
C SER A 149 -3.16 16.38 -5.62
N PHE A 150 -3.31 15.06 -5.75
CA PHE A 150 -4.15 14.29 -4.84
C PHE A 150 -3.39 13.98 -3.53
N THR A 151 -3.90 14.49 -2.42
CA THR A 151 -3.39 14.20 -1.07
C THR A 151 -4.12 13.00 -0.46
N CYS A 152 -3.41 11.92 -0.15
CA CYS A 152 -3.99 10.76 0.54
C CYS A 152 -4.01 11.03 2.05
N PRO A 153 -5.16 10.91 2.76
CA PRO A 153 -5.21 11.09 4.22
C PRO A 153 -4.34 10.05 4.96
N GLU A 154 -4.18 8.87 4.37
CA GLU A 154 -3.39 7.76 4.90
C GLU A 154 -1.99 7.59 4.28
N GLY A 155 -1.64 8.42 3.28
CA GLY A 155 -0.29 8.48 2.70
C GLY A 155 0.14 7.40 1.69
N ARG A 156 -0.63 6.32 1.40
CA ARG A 156 -0.29 5.34 0.32
C ARG A 156 -1.35 5.13 -0.74
N THR A 157 -2.59 4.87 -0.32
CA THR A 157 -3.62 4.44 -1.23
C THR A 157 -4.77 5.39 -1.10
N CYS A 158 -4.76 6.39 -1.97
CA CYS A 158 -5.96 7.11 -2.29
C CYS A 158 -6.91 6.11 -2.95
N ARG A 159 -8.10 5.89 -2.38
CA ARG A 159 -9.19 5.23 -3.11
C ARG A 159 -9.42 6.08 -4.34
N LEU A 160 -9.02 5.58 -5.51
CA LEU A 160 -9.44 6.16 -6.77
C LEU A 160 -10.95 5.91 -6.84
N ALA A 161 -11.75 6.89 -6.45
CA ALA A 161 -13.06 7.04 -7.06
C ALA A 161 -12.75 7.26 -8.54
N ILE A 162 -12.76 6.18 -9.32
CA ILE A 162 -12.86 6.31 -10.76
C ILE A 162 -14.16 7.08 -10.95
N LEU A 163 -14.06 8.39 -11.22
CA LEU A 163 -15.11 9.14 -11.88
C LEU A 163 -15.27 8.45 -13.24
N SER A 164 -16.09 7.40 -13.27
CA SER A 164 -16.57 6.82 -14.50
C SER A 164 -17.37 7.92 -15.16
N ASN A 165 -16.75 8.60 -16.12
CA ASN A 165 -17.45 9.45 -17.06
C ASN A 165 -18.21 8.53 -18.03
N SER A 166 -19.21 7.82 -17.51
CA SER A 166 -20.28 7.24 -18.30
C SER A 166 -21.47 8.17 -18.16
N ARG A 167 -21.52 9.19 -19.01
CA ARG A 167 -22.81 9.72 -19.44
C ARG A 167 -23.61 8.51 -19.93
N SER A 168 -24.81 8.33 -19.38
CA SER A 168 -25.71 7.18 -19.58
C SER A 168 -25.43 5.95 -18.70
N ALA A 169 -26.01 5.94 -17.50
CA ALA A 169 -26.88 4.85 -17.03
C ALA A 169 -27.38 5.17 -15.61
N SER A 170 -28.54 5.84 -15.58
CA SER A 170 -29.60 5.74 -14.56
C SER A 170 -29.22 5.40 -13.10
N SER A 171 -29.30 6.42 -12.24
CA SER A 171 -30.11 6.39 -11.01
C SER A 171 -30.22 5.03 -10.29
N ARG A 172 -29.22 4.62 -9.51
CA ARG A 172 -29.42 3.72 -8.36
C ARG A 172 -28.21 3.59 -7.43
N ILE A 173 -27.74 4.68 -6.82
CA ILE A 173 -26.80 4.58 -5.68
C ILE A 173 -27.15 5.65 -4.64
N TRP A 174 -28.39 5.68 -4.17
CA TRP A 174 -28.76 6.32 -2.91
C TRP A 174 -30.00 5.61 -2.35
N GLY A 175 -29.89 5.14 -1.11
CA GLY A 175 -30.99 4.64 -0.28
C GLY A 175 -31.16 3.12 -0.28
N THR A 176 -30.75 2.44 0.79
CA THR A 176 -31.62 2.21 1.97
C THR A 176 -30.89 1.39 3.03
N ARG A 177 -31.15 1.78 4.29
CA ARG A 177 -30.95 1.06 5.56
C ARG A 177 -30.63 -0.43 5.42
N CYS A 178 -29.53 -0.86 6.04
CA CYS A 178 -29.50 -2.17 6.69
C CYS A 178 -30.09 -1.98 8.10
N ASN A 179 -31.11 -2.78 8.42
CA ASN A 179 -31.62 -3.01 9.77
C ASN A 179 -30.52 -3.55 10.70
#